data_AF-A0A3M1GGR5-F1
#
_entry.id   AF-A0A3M1GGR5-F1
#
_cell.length_a   1.000
_cell.length_b   1.000
_cell.length_c   1.000
_cell.angle_alpha   90.00
_cell.angle_beta   90.00
_cell.angle_gamma   90.00
#
_symmetry.space_group_name_H-M   'P 1'
#
loop_
_entity.id
_entity.type
_entity.pdbx_description
1 polymer ?
#
loop_
_entity_poly.entity_id
_entity_poly.type
_entity_poly.pdbx_seq_one_letter_code
_entity_poly.pdbx_strand_id
1 'polypeptide(L)'
;IGVSATLSEPEIKRAMEAGMNDFLGKPFFVQSLVDAIQTSPLYERRIDDPDANRGAGAAPDGSETVAAPGGHSPREDGGDAPAEAPSAQSAPGAPLAPGGMSWMPDLSKDSALVDQAVKEIPEVLEEIRAALEKGDAETAADRAHYLKNTVFALRIEPMVETVQILYKCALDGDTAGARERFEALEKSFHAWNESR
;
A
#
# COMPACT_ATOMS: atom_id res chain seq x y z
N ILE A 1 3.42 8.10 -14.60
CA ILE A 1 2.46 7.02 -14.28
C ILE A 1 2.01 7.25 -12.84
N GLY A 2 0.71 7.39 -12.62
CA GLY A 2 0.11 7.57 -11.30
C GLY A 2 -0.23 6.24 -10.67
N VAL A 3 -0.27 6.18 -9.34
CA VAL A 3 -0.61 4.97 -8.59
C VAL A 3 -1.70 5.31 -7.59
N SER A 4 -2.90 4.72 -7.75
CA SER A 4 -4.06 4.99 -6.89
C SER A 4 -4.59 3.70 -6.24
N ALA A 5 -5.10 3.79 -5.02
CA ALA A 5 -5.66 2.64 -4.30
C ALA A 5 -7.07 2.25 -4.75
N THR A 6 -7.84 3.20 -5.27
CA THR A 6 -9.28 3.05 -5.50
C THR A 6 -9.67 3.14 -6.97
N LEU A 7 -8.73 3.45 -7.88
CA LEU A 7 -8.95 3.62 -9.32
C LEU A 7 -10.23 4.40 -9.65
N SER A 8 -10.50 5.48 -8.91
CA SER A 8 -11.73 6.23 -9.14
C SER A 8 -11.65 6.99 -10.46
N GLU A 9 -12.66 6.84 -11.33
CA GLU A 9 -12.70 7.51 -12.65
C GLU A 9 -12.49 9.04 -12.57
N PRO A 10 -13.07 9.77 -11.59
CA PRO A 10 -12.86 11.21 -11.47
C PRO A 10 -11.42 11.59 -11.08
N GLU A 11 -10.70 10.73 -10.36
CA GLU A 11 -9.30 10.95 -9.98
C GLU A 11 -8.36 10.67 -11.16
N ILE A 12 -8.59 9.56 -11.86
CA ILE A 12 -7.86 9.21 -13.08
C ILE A 12 -8.01 10.33 -14.10
N LYS A 13 -9.25 10.79 -14.35
CA LYS A 13 -9.51 11.87 -15.32
C LYS A 13 -8.77 13.15 -14.97
N ARG A 14 -8.86 13.63 -13.73
CA ARG A 14 -8.15 14.86 -13.27
C ARG A 14 -6.65 14.74 -13.44
N ALA A 15 -6.10 13.58 -13.16
CA ALA A 15 -4.66 13.39 -13.23
C ALA A 15 -4.15 13.22 -14.68
N MET A 16 -4.95 12.62 -15.58
CA MET A 16 -4.68 12.64 -17.03
C MET A 16 -4.77 14.07 -17.58
N GLU A 17 -5.75 14.88 -17.17
CA GLU A 17 -5.88 16.30 -17.54
C GLU A 17 -4.70 17.15 -17.04
N ALA A 18 -4.10 16.79 -15.90
CA ALA A 18 -2.88 17.40 -15.37
C ALA A 18 -1.59 16.97 -16.10
N GLY A 19 -1.70 16.14 -17.14
CA GLY A 19 -0.58 15.69 -17.96
C GLY A 19 0.11 14.41 -17.47
N MET A 20 -0.54 13.59 -16.64
CA MET A 20 -0.02 12.24 -16.38
C MET A 20 -0.20 11.35 -17.62
N ASN A 21 0.82 10.55 -17.91
CA ASN A 21 0.82 9.69 -19.09
C ASN A 21 -0.03 8.43 -18.92
N ASP A 22 -0.20 7.92 -17.69
CA ASP A 22 -0.90 6.67 -17.41
C ASP A 22 -1.19 6.50 -15.91
N PHE A 23 -2.04 5.52 -15.55
CA PHE A 23 -2.45 5.17 -14.19
C PHE A 23 -2.40 3.67 -13.90
N LEU A 24 -2.01 3.33 -12.66
CA LEU A 24 -2.02 1.96 -12.13
C LEU A 24 -2.80 1.91 -10.81
N GLY A 25 -3.61 0.86 -10.66
CA GLY A 25 -4.39 0.61 -9.44
C GLY A 25 -3.64 -0.25 -8.46
N LYS A 26 -3.73 0.01 -7.15
CA LYS A 26 -3.20 -0.89 -6.13
C LYS A 26 -4.19 -2.04 -5.88
N PRO A 27 -3.70 -3.28 -5.71
CA PRO A 27 -2.33 -3.70 -5.98
C PRO A 27 -2.07 -3.79 -7.50
N PHE A 28 -0.92 -3.28 -7.96
CA PHE A 28 -0.44 -3.45 -9.34
C PHE A 28 0.79 -4.36 -9.33
N PHE A 29 1.04 -5.03 -10.45
CA PHE A 29 2.19 -5.92 -10.59
C PHE A 29 3.38 -5.16 -11.18
N VAL A 30 4.61 -5.63 -10.89
CA VAL A 30 5.83 -5.06 -11.49
C VAL A 30 5.74 -5.08 -13.01
N GLN A 31 5.22 -6.15 -13.61
CA GLN A 31 5.03 -6.21 -15.05
C GLN A 31 4.06 -5.14 -15.55
N SER A 32 2.94 -4.90 -14.86
CA SER A 32 2.01 -3.80 -15.21
C SER A 32 2.69 -2.43 -15.15
N LEU A 33 3.63 -2.23 -14.21
CA LEU A 33 4.44 -1.02 -14.17
C LEU A 33 5.44 -0.96 -15.33
N VAL A 34 6.13 -2.07 -15.64
CA VAL A 34 7.05 -2.17 -16.77
C VAL A 34 6.32 -1.91 -18.08
N ASP A 35 5.15 -2.51 -18.28
CA ASP A 35 4.32 -2.35 -19.47
C ASP A 35 3.85 -0.89 -19.59
N ALA A 36 3.37 -0.28 -18.49
CA ALA A 36 2.98 1.13 -18.47
C ALA A 36 4.17 2.07 -18.74
N ILE A 37 5.37 1.71 -18.29
CA ILE A 37 6.60 2.46 -18.60
C ILE A 37 6.97 2.29 -20.07
N GLN A 38 6.99 1.06 -20.59
CA GLN A 38 7.40 0.76 -21.97
C GLN A 38 6.43 1.31 -23.00
N THR A 39 5.14 1.36 -22.67
CA THR A 39 4.08 1.92 -23.51
C THR A 39 4.02 3.45 -23.41
N SER A 40 4.70 4.05 -22.42
CA SER A 40 4.74 5.51 -22.27
C SER A 40 5.51 6.15 -23.43
N PRO A 41 4.97 7.22 -24.05
CA PRO A 41 5.68 7.98 -25.11
C PRO A 41 7.03 8.56 -24.67
N LEU A 42 7.31 8.61 -23.36
CA LEU A 42 8.59 9.06 -22.81
C LEU A 42 9.69 7.98 -22.87
N TYR A 43 9.32 6.71 -23.02
CA TYR A 43 10.28 5.61 -23.05
C TYR A 43 11.08 5.60 -24.36
N GLU A 44 10.41 5.78 -25.50
CA GLU A 44 11.05 5.84 -26.82
C GLU A 44 12.00 7.04 -26.95
N ARG A 45 11.58 8.22 -26.47
CA ARG A 45 12.40 9.45 -26.52
C ARG A 45 13.75 9.33 -25.78
N ARG A 46 13.88 8.38 -24.85
CA ARG A 46 15.10 8.19 -24.05
C ARG A 46 16.11 7.23 -24.67
N ILE A 47 15.69 6.37 -25.60
CA ILE A 47 16.56 5.38 -26.26
C ILE A 47 17.29 6.00 -27.45
N ASP A 48 16.66 6.97 -28.13
CA ASP A 48 17.20 7.57 -29.35
C ASP A 48 18.10 8.80 -29.13
N ASP A 49 18.20 9.32 -27.89
CA ASP A 49 19.02 10.48 -27.56
C ASP A 49 20.06 10.16 -26.46
N PRO A 50 21.27 9.70 -26.82
CA PRO A 50 22.32 9.39 -25.87
C PRO A 50 22.88 10.65 -25.16
N ASP A 51 22.61 11.86 -25.68
CA ASP A 51 23.04 13.13 -25.07
C ASP A 51 22.04 13.66 -24.04
N ALA A 52 20.76 13.26 -24.11
CA ALA A 52 19.75 13.60 -23.10
C ALA A 52 20.11 13.11 -21.68
N ASN A 53 21.02 12.14 -21.55
CA ASN A 53 21.45 11.61 -20.25
C ASN A 53 22.54 12.44 -19.56
N ARG A 54 23.09 13.49 -20.20
CA ARG A 54 24.10 14.39 -19.60
C ARG A 54 23.54 15.63 -18.91
N GLY A 55 22.23 15.92 -19.05
CA GLY A 55 21.65 17.20 -18.61
C GLY A 55 21.00 17.24 -17.22
N ALA A 56 20.68 16.11 -16.59
CA ALA A 56 19.85 16.08 -15.37
C ALA A 56 20.63 16.31 -14.05
N GLY A 57 21.88 16.80 -14.12
CA GLY A 57 22.73 17.08 -12.97
C GLY A 57 23.16 18.54 -12.80
N ALA A 58 22.68 19.47 -13.64
CA ALA A 58 22.96 20.90 -13.47
C ALA A 58 21.86 21.55 -12.63
N ALA A 59 22.14 21.75 -11.34
CA ALA A 59 21.35 22.63 -10.50
C ALA A 59 21.32 24.04 -11.13
N PRO A 60 20.14 24.67 -11.31
CA PRO A 60 20.09 26.08 -11.66
C PRO A 60 20.54 26.90 -10.43
N ASP A 61 21.69 27.55 -10.60
CA ASP A 61 22.17 28.64 -9.76
C ASP A 61 21.15 29.79 -9.75
N GLY A 62 21.05 30.44 -8.60
CA GLY A 62 19.94 31.31 -8.25
C GLY A 62 19.92 32.66 -8.95
N SER A 63 18.88 33.42 -8.59
CA SER A 63 18.61 34.83 -8.90
C SER A 63 17.74 35.09 -10.14
N GLU A 64 16.42 35.01 -9.97
CA GLU A 64 15.55 36.06 -10.54
C GLU A 64 14.43 36.40 -9.55
N THR A 65 14.51 37.63 -9.04
CA THR A 65 13.51 38.30 -8.22
C THR A 65 12.49 38.93 -9.17
N VAL A 66 11.23 38.49 -9.13
CA VAL A 66 10.14 39.23 -9.77
C VAL A 66 9.00 39.45 -8.78
N ALA A 67 8.64 40.72 -8.67
CA ALA A 67 7.74 41.31 -7.72
C ALA A 67 6.28 40.85 -7.88
N ALA A 68 5.58 40.87 -6.73
CA ALA A 68 4.13 40.79 -6.65
C ALA A 68 3.44 41.95 -7.40
N PRO A 69 2.19 41.72 -7.85
CA PRO A 69 1.14 42.63 -7.48
C PRO A 69 -0.09 41.89 -6.94
N GLY A 70 -0.78 42.56 -6.02
CA GLY A 70 -1.84 41.98 -5.20
C GLY A 70 -3.24 42.00 -5.79
N GLY A 71 -4.14 41.41 -5.01
CA GLY A 71 -5.53 41.83 -4.86
C GLY A 71 -6.48 41.37 -5.94
N HIS A 72 -7.34 40.40 -5.60
CA HIS A 72 -8.77 40.65 -5.33
C HIS A 72 -9.50 39.32 -5.09
N SER A 73 -10.16 39.20 -3.94
CA SER A 73 -11.34 38.35 -3.80
C SER A 73 -12.54 39.08 -4.40
N PRO A 74 -13.52 38.34 -4.95
CA PRO A 74 -14.78 38.26 -4.21
C PRO A 74 -15.43 36.86 -4.20
N ARG A 75 -16.26 36.68 -3.16
CA ARG A 75 -17.26 35.62 -2.94
C ARG A 75 -18.37 35.65 -3.99
N GLU A 76 -18.93 34.47 -4.31
CA GLU A 76 -20.36 34.12 -4.52
C GLU A 76 -20.44 32.60 -4.22
N ASP A 77 -21.12 32.07 -3.20
CA ASP A 77 -22.55 32.03 -2.81
C ASP A 77 -23.44 31.17 -3.73
N GLY A 78 -24.02 30.11 -3.13
CA GLY A 78 -25.32 29.53 -3.49
C GLY A 78 -25.38 28.43 -4.55
N GLY A 79 -25.71 27.19 -4.15
CA GLY A 79 -26.07 26.14 -5.11
C GLY A 79 -26.37 24.75 -4.51
N ASP A 80 -27.58 24.61 -3.99
CA ASP A 80 -28.26 23.41 -3.47
C ASP A 80 -28.34 22.24 -4.49
N ALA A 81 -28.01 21.01 -4.06
CA ALA A 81 -28.72 19.75 -4.39
C ALA A 81 -27.93 18.50 -3.92
N PRO A 82 -28.58 17.51 -3.27
CA PRO A 82 -27.95 16.24 -2.90
C PRO A 82 -28.02 15.25 -4.08
N ALA A 83 -26.88 14.88 -4.63
CA ALA A 83 -26.80 13.75 -5.55
C ALA A 83 -26.60 12.46 -4.74
N GLU A 84 -27.57 11.56 -4.83
CA GLU A 84 -27.53 10.20 -4.29
C GLU A 84 -26.23 9.49 -4.71
N ALA A 85 -25.49 8.99 -3.72
CA ALA A 85 -24.35 8.11 -3.95
C ALA A 85 -24.88 6.71 -4.37
N PRO A 86 -24.43 6.14 -5.50
CA PRO A 86 -24.68 4.74 -5.77
C PRO A 86 -23.86 3.88 -4.81
N SER A 87 -24.56 3.06 -4.02
CA SER A 87 -24.00 2.01 -3.18
C SER A 87 -22.99 1.16 -3.97
N ALA A 88 -21.72 1.25 -3.56
CA ALA A 88 -20.67 0.34 -4.00
C ALA A 88 -21.00 -1.07 -3.48
N GLN A 89 -21.50 -1.93 -4.36
CA GLN A 89 -21.52 -3.36 -4.11
C GLN A 89 -20.09 -3.88 -4.16
N SER A 90 -19.51 -4.13 -2.98
CA SER A 90 -18.30 -4.93 -2.85
C SER A 90 -18.54 -6.30 -3.48
N ALA A 91 -17.80 -6.60 -4.54
CA ALA A 91 -17.82 -7.92 -5.16
C ALA A 91 -17.37 -8.99 -4.15
N PRO A 92 -18.05 -10.15 -4.09
CA PRO A 92 -17.71 -11.21 -3.14
C PRO A 92 -16.49 -12.01 -3.63
N GLY A 93 -15.54 -12.19 -2.71
CA GLY A 93 -14.64 -13.35 -2.60
C GLY A 93 -14.13 -13.97 -3.90
N ALA A 94 -13.04 -13.44 -4.44
CA ALA A 94 -12.15 -14.25 -5.27
C ALA A 94 -11.28 -15.11 -4.32
N PRO A 95 -11.32 -16.45 -4.40
CA PRO A 95 -10.41 -17.30 -3.64
C PRO A 95 -8.98 -17.07 -4.12
N LEU A 96 -8.10 -16.67 -3.21
CA LEU A 96 -6.66 -16.59 -3.46
C LEU A 96 -6.16 -18.00 -3.79
N ALA A 97 -5.79 -18.23 -5.05
CA ALA A 97 -5.18 -19.48 -5.47
C ALA A 97 -3.84 -19.68 -4.73
N PRO A 98 -3.54 -20.89 -4.23
CA PRO A 98 -2.25 -21.21 -3.65
C PRO A 98 -1.20 -21.20 -4.77
N GLY A 99 -0.47 -20.09 -4.87
CA GLY A 99 0.47 -19.83 -5.97
C GLY A 99 0.78 -18.34 -6.23
N GLY A 100 0.05 -17.41 -5.60
CA GLY A 100 0.15 -15.96 -5.86
C GLY A 100 1.34 -15.20 -5.28
N MET A 101 2.30 -15.84 -4.60
CA MET A 101 3.40 -15.16 -3.86
C MET A 101 4.79 -15.22 -4.54
N SER A 102 4.90 -15.62 -5.81
CA SER A 102 6.22 -15.79 -6.47
C SER A 102 6.95 -14.48 -6.83
N TRP A 103 6.34 -13.30 -6.67
CA TRP A 103 6.86 -12.03 -7.22
C TRP A 103 7.30 -10.99 -6.17
N MET A 104 7.13 -11.25 -4.87
CA MET A 104 7.79 -10.43 -3.85
C MET A 104 9.31 -10.64 -3.96
N PRO A 105 10.13 -9.57 -3.87
CA PRO A 105 11.57 -9.75 -3.71
C PRO A 105 11.76 -10.67 -2.51
N ASP A 106 12.54 -11.73 -2.72
CA ASP A 106 12.83 -12.70 -1.69
C ASP A 106 13.72 -12.03 -0.65
N LEU A 107 13.09 -11.34 0.30
CA LEU A 107 13.78 -10.61 1.37
C LEU A 107 14.65 -11.57 2.18
N SER A 108 14.35 -12.89 2.17
CA SER A 108 15.20 -13.91 2.79
C SER A 108 16.67 -13.88 2.33
N LYS A 109 16.95 -13.29 1.15
CA LYS A 109 18.31 -13.15 0.61
C LYS A 109 19.10 -12.01 1.23
N ASP A 110 18.44 -11.02 1.84
CA ASP A 110 19.08 -9.92 2.56
C ASP A 110 18.89 -10.12 4.08
N SER A 111 19.82 -10.87 4.68
CA SER A 111 19.78 -11.25 6.10
C SER A 111 19.56 -10.06 7.04
N ALA A 112 20.09 -8.87 6.70
CA ALA A 112 19.97 -7.70 7.57
C ALA A 112 18.53 -7.14 7.59
N LEU A 113 17.86 -7.12 6.43
CA LEU A 113 16.46 -6.69 6.33
C LEU A 113 15.50 -7.70 6.97
N VAL A 114 15.79 -9.00 6.83
CA VAL A 114 15.03 -10.06 7.51
C VAL A 114 15.15 -9.93 9.01
N ASP A 115 16.37 -9.77 9.52
CA ASP A 115 16.60 -9.63 10.96
C ASP A 115 15.92 -8.39 11.54
N GLN A 116 15.91 -7.30 10.79
CA GLN A 116 15.19 -6.09 11.20
C GLN A 116 13.68 -6.32 11.24
N ALA A 117 13.09 -6.87 10.17
CA ALA A 117 11.65 -7.14 10.13
C ALA A 117 11.22 -8.14 11.21
N VAL A 118 12.05 -9.14 11.52
CA VAL A 118 11.77 -10.11 12.59
C VAL A 118 11.82 -9.47 13.98
N LYS A 119 12.72 -8.50 14.20
CA LYS A 119 12.77 -7.73 15.45
C LYS A 119 11.54 -6.85 15.69
N GLU A 120 10.83 -6.46 14.63
CA GLU A 120 9.62 -5.64 14.73
C GLU A 120 8.37 -6.46 15.06
N ILE A 121 8.35 -7.77 14.72
CA ILE A 121 7.15 -8.62 14.94
C ILE A 121 6.68 -8.62 16.41
N PRO A 122 7.54 -8.76 17.43
CA PRO A 122 7.12 -8.69 18.83
C PRO A 122 6.41 -7.39 19.20
N GLU A 123 6.89 -6.24 18.71
CA GLU A 123 6.26 -4.95 18.98
C GLU A 123 4.86 -4.87 18.37
N VAL A 124 4.71 -5.34 17.12
CA VAL A 124 3.41 -5.41 16.45
C VAL A 124 2.45 -6.37 17.15
N LEU A 125 2.94 -7.51 17.65
CA LEU A 125 2.12 -8.45 18.44
C LEU A 125 1.60 -7.79 19.72
N GLU A 126 2.45 -7.06 20.46
CA GLU A 126 2.01 -6.33 21.66
C GLU A 126 0.99 -5.22 21.33
N GLU A 127 1.16 -4.52 20.21
CA GLU A 127 0.17 -3.53 19.75
C GLU A 127 -1.20 -4.18 19.45
N ILE A 128 -1.21 -5.34 18.78
CA ILE A 128 -2.44 -6.10 18.51
C ILE A 128 -3.06 -6.56 19.84
N ARG A 129 -2.26 -7.11 20.76
CA ARG A 129 -2.75 -7.55 22.08
C ARG A 129 -3.43 -6.40 22.81
N ALA A 130 -2.75 -5.25 22.91
CA ALA A 130 -3.27 -4.08 23.61
C ALA A 130 -4.55 -3.53 22.97
N ALA A 131 -4.67 -3.56 21.63
CA ALA A 131 -5.89 -3.19 20.93
C ALA A 131 -7.04 -4.16 21.24
N LEU A 132 -6.78 -5.47 21.19
CA LEU A 132 -7.77 -6.50 21.51
C LEU A 132 -8.23 -6.45 22.97
N GLU A 133 -7.35 -6.16 23.94
CA GLU A 133 -7.70 -5.98 25.35
C GLU A 133 -8.66 -4.81 25.56
N LYS A 134 -8.48 -3.72 24.81
CA LYS A 134 -9.35 -2.53 24.83
C LYS A 134 -10.65 -2.70 24.03
N GLY A 135 -10.77 -3.77 23.24
CA GLY A 135 -11.88 -3.97 22.31
C GLY A 135 -11.81 -3.06 21.07
N ASP A 136 -10.63 -2.54 20.76
CA ASP A 136 -10.37 -1.69 19.59
C ASP A 136 -10.10 -2.56 18.35
N ALA A 137 -11.18 -2.98 17.69
CA ALA A 137 -11.12 -3.85 16.52
C ALA A 137 -10.46 -3.17 15.31
N GLU A 138 -10.61 -1.85 15.17
CA GLU A 138 -10.03 -1.07 14.06
C GLU A 138 -8.51 -1.07 14.15
N THR A 139 -7.95 -0.67 15.29
CA THR A 139 -6.50 -0.72 15.50
C THR A 139 -5.96 -2.14 15.38
N ALA A 140 -6.68 -3.14 15.89
CA ALA A 140 -6.29 -4.55 15.77
C ALA A 140 -6.24 -4.99 14.30
N ALA A 141 -7.21 -4.58 13.47
CA ALA A 141 -7.26 -4.94 12.05
C ALA A 141 -6.10 -4.29 11.27
N ASP A 142 -5.81 -3.02 11.51
CA ASP A 142 -4.70 -2.32 10.86
C ASP A 142 -3.35 -2.96 11.16
N ARG A 143 -3.09 -3.27 12.45
CA ARG A 143 -1.84 -3.92 12.86
C ARG A 143 -1.75 -5.37 12.38
N ALA A 144 -2.85 -6.12 12.40
CA ALA A 144 -2.90 -7.47 11.81
C ALA A 144 -2.67 -7.44 10.29
N HIS A 145 -3.16 -6.42 9.59
CA HIS A 145 -2.91 -6.25 8.15
C HIS A 145 -1.43 -6.01 7.86
N TYR A 146 -0.78 -5.13 8.63
CA TYR A 146 0.67 -4.91 8.55
C TYR A 146 1.42 -6.22 8.77
N LEU A 147 1.13 -6.91 9.88
CA LEU A 147 1.79 -8.18 10.22
C LEU A 147 1.60 -9.25 9.15
N LYS A 148 0.40 -9.37 8.57
CA LYS A 148 0.12 -10.29 7.47
C LYS A 148 1.03 -10.03 6.26
N ASN A 149 1.20 -8.77 5.88
CA ASN A 149 2.06 -8.39 4.76
C ASN A 149 3.53 -8.74 5.06
N THR A 150 3.99 -8.51 6.29
CA THR A 150 5.34 -8.88 6.73
C THR A 150 5.54 -10.39 6.73
N VAL A 151 4.62 -11.17 7.30
CA VAL A 151 4.64 -12.64 7.31
C VAL A 151 4.68 -13.20 5.89
N PHE A 152 3.93 -12.62 4.95
CA PHE A 152 3.93 -13.04 3.54
C PHE A 152 5.23 -12.70 2.83
N ALA A 153 5.77 -11.50 3.05
CA ALA A 153 7.03 -11.06 2.45
C ALA A 153 8.22 -11.90 2.94
N LEU A 154 8.22 -12.27 4.23
CA LEU A 154 9.25 -13.11 4.84
C LEU A 154 9.01 -14.61 4.65
N ARG A 155 7.86 -15.01 4.11
CA ARG A 155 7.43 -16.41 3.97
C ARG A 155 7.53 -17.16 5.29
N ILE A 156 6.90 -16.65 6.35
CA ILE A 156 6.83 -17.35 7.63
C ILE A 156 5.61 -18.29 7.59
N GLU A 157 5.74 -19.44 6.93
CA GLU A 157 4.60 -20.33 6.64
C GLU A 157 3.75 -20.71 7.86
N PRO A 158 4.31 -21.01 9.05
CA PRO A 158 3.51 -21.38 10.23
C PRO A 158 2.55 -20.28 10.71
N MET A 159 2.73 -19.04 10.27
CA MET A 159 1.92 -17.89 10.68
C MET A 159 0.91 -17.43 9.62
N VAL A 160 1.08 -17.83 8.36
CA VAL A 160 0.32 -17.34 7.18
C VAL A 160 -1.20 -17.45 7.37
N GLU A 161 -1.68 -18.64 7.74
CA GLU A 161 -3.11 -18.88 7.89
C GLU A 161 -3.65 -18.13 9.12
N THR A 162 -2.95 -18.23 10.25
CA THR A 162 -3.42 -17.66 11.51
C THR A 162 -3.51 -16.14 11.46
N VAL A 163 -2.51 -15.46 10.88
CA VAL A 163 -2.53 -13.99 10.73
C VAL A 163 -3.62 -13.52 9.76
N GLN A 164 -3.91 -14.31 8.72
CA GLN A 164 -4.99 -14.00 7.78
C GLN A 164 -6.37 -14.11 8.44
N ILE A 165 -6.59 -15.15 9.26
CA ILE A 165 -7.85 -15.31 9.99
C ILE A 165 -7.98 -14.24 11.08
N LEU A 166 -6.91 -13.93 11.81
CA LEU A 166 -6.88 -12.85 12.79
C LEU A 166 -7.31 -11.51 12.17
N TYR A 167 -6.69 -11.15 11.04
CA TYR A 167 -7.04 -9.92 10.30
C TYR A 167 -8.53 -9.89 9.93
N LYS A 168 -9.07 -11.01 9.45
CA LYS A 168 -10.49 -11.09 9.09
C LYS A 168 -11.40 -10.91 10.30
N CYS A 169 -11.13 -11.60 11.41
CA CYS A 169 -11.91 -11.45 12.64
C CYS A 169 -11.89 -10.00 13.14
N ALA A 170 -10.73 -9.35 13.16
CA ALA A 170 -10.61 -7.95 13.56
C ALA A 170 -11.39 -7.01 12.61
N LEU A 171 -11.27 -7.24 11.30
CA LEU A 171 -12.01 -6.47 10.28
C LEU A 171 -13.53 -6.62 10.42
N ASP A 172 -14.01 -7.81 10.78
CA ASP A 172 -15.44 -8.10 11.00
C ASP A 172 -15.95 -7.61 12.38
N GLY A 173 -15.08 -7.03 13.22
CA GLY A 173 -15.40 -6.59 14.58
C GLY A 173 -15.51 -7.73 15.61
N ASP A 174 -15.18 -8.97 15.23
CA ASP A 174 -15.17 -10.14 16.10
C ASP A 174 -13.91 -10.16 16.98
N THR A 175 -13.93 -9.35 18.03
CA THR A 175 -12.81 -9.26 18.98
C THR A 175 -12.57 -10.55 19.78
N ALA A 176 -13.61 -11.37 19.99
CA ALA A 176 -13.47 -12.64 20.69
C ALA A 176 -12.75 -13.67 19.82
N GLY A 177 -13.18 -13.85 18.57
CA GLY A 177 -12.50 -14.71 17.60
C GLY A 177 -11.10 -14.20 17.28
N ALA A 178 -10.90 -12.88 17.21
CA ALA A 178 -9.58 -12.29 17.03
C ALA A 178 -8.62 -12.66 18.19
N ARG A 179 -9.07 -12.62 19.45
CA ARG A 179 -8.23 -13.04 20.60
C ARG A 179 -7.81 -14.51 20.54
N GLU A 180 -8.74 -15.42 20.22
CA GLU A 180 -8.41 -16.85 20.06
C GLU A 180 -7.33 -17.05 18.97
N ARG A 181 -7.48 -16.35 17.84
CA ARG A 181 -6.53 -16.44 16.72
C ARG A 181 -5.20 -15.78 17.05
N PHE A 182 -5.21 -14.70 17.83
CA PHE A 182 -4.01 -14.03 18.31
C PHE A 182 -3.16 -14.97 19.20
N GLU A 183 -3.77 -15.67 20.16
CA GLU A 183 -3.04 -16.65 20.99
C GLU A 183 -2.38 -17.76 20.17
N ALA A 184 -3.06 -18.24 19.12
CA ALA A 184 -2.50 -19.21 18.20
C ALA A 184 -1.33 -18.62 17.39
N LEU A 185 -1.45 -17.36 16.96
CA LEU A 185 -0.42 -16.66 16.19
C LEU A 185 0.85 -16.46 17.02
N GLU A 186 0.72 -16.07 18.30
CA GLU A 186 1.86 -15.89 19.22
C GLU A 186 2.60 -17.20 19.45
N LYS A 187 1.88 -18.31 19.63
CA LYS A 187 2.47 -19.65 19.76
C LYS A 187 3.23 -20.04 18.48
N SER A 188 2.64 -19.82 17.31
CA SER A 188 3.30 -20.07 16.02
C SER A 188 4.56 -19.23 15.84
N PHE A 189 4.52 -17.94 16.22
CA PHE A 189 5.68 -17.06 16.14
C PHE A 189 6.81 -17.51 17.07
N HIS A 190 6.51 -17.81 18.35
CA HIS A 190 7.50 -18.31 19.30
C HIS A 190 8.16 -19.61 18.81
N ALA A 191 7.37 -20.59 18.38
CA ALA A 191 7.89 -21.85 17.88
C ALA A 191 8.75 -21.67 16.62
N TRP A 192 8.33 -20.81 15.70
CA TRP A 192 9.10 -20.48 14.50
C TRP A 192 10.42 -19.79 14.85
N ASN A 193 10.38 -18.80 15.74
CA ASN A 193 11.55 -18.01 16.13
C ASN A 193 12.59 -18.84 16.89
N GLU A 194 12.17 -19.83 17.70
CA GLU A 194 13.07 -20.78 18.35
C GLU A 194 13.69 -21.80 17.40
N SER A 195 13.04 -22.07 16.26
CA SER A 195 13.51 -23.04 15.26
C SER A 195 14.50 -22.48 14.23
N ARG A 196 14.68 -21.15 14.22
CA ARG A 196 15.51 -20.41 13.25
C ARG A 196 16.98 -20.38 13.67
#